data_AF-A0A2N6G9C1-F1
#
_entry.id   AF-A0A2N6G9C1-F1
#
_cell.length_a   1.000
_cell.length_b   1.000
_cell.length_c   1.000
_cell.angle_alpha   90.00
_cell.angle_beta   90.00
_cell.angle_gamma   90.00
#
_symmetry.space_group_name_H-M   'P 1'
#
loop_
_entity.id
_entity.type
_entity.pdbx_description
1 polymer ?
#
loop_
_entity_poly.entity_id
_entity_poly.type
_entity_poly.pdbx_seq_one_letter_code
_entity_poly.pdbx_strand_id
1 'polypeptide(L)' 'MSSLGDYFHTDWEAMTTNDWVGTILTVVIFLLMVVAYVYVLRPKNKDKLEAHKHIPMDDDESIESGDKNGG' A
#
# COMPACT_ATOMS: atom_id res chain seq x y z
N MET A 1 47.15 -5.74 -15.00
CA MET A 1 46.73 -6.31 -13.69
C MET A 1 45.32 -5.81 -13.46
N SER A 2 44.31 -6.64 -13.70
CA SER A 2 42.91 -6.23 -13.49
C SER A 2 42.62 -6.25 -11.99
N SER A 3 42.17 -5.11 -11.45
CA SER A 3 41.84 -4.97 -10.03
C SER A 3 40.49 -5.67 -9.76
N LEU A 4 40.30 -6.24 -8.57
CA LEU A 4 38.96 -6.70 -8.14
C LEU A 4 37.93 -5.56 -8.19
N GLY A 5 38.37 -4.30 -8.05
CA GLY A 5 37.52 -3.12 -8.19
C GLY A 5 37.05 -2.85 -9.62
N ASP A 6 37.73 -3.37 -10.65
CA ASP A 6 37.32 -3.22 -12.04
C ASP A 6 36.14 -4.17 -12.37
N TYR A 7 36.04 -5.29 -11.64
CA TYR A 7 34.90 -6.21 -11.75
C TYR A 7 33.62 -5.68 -11.08
N PHE A 8 33.75 -4.73 -10.15
CA PHE A 8 32.62 -4.04 -9.53
C PHE A 8 32.34 -2.67 -10.14
N HIS A 9 33.14 -2.25 -11.14
CA HIS A 9 32.80 -1.10 -11.97
C HIS A 9 31.64 -1.50 -12.88
N THR A 10 30.44 -1.14 -12.46
CA THR A 10 29.30 -1.13 -13.36
C THR A 10 29.35 0.21 -14.09
N ASP A 11 29.59 0.16 -15.40
CA ASP A 11 29.44 1.33 -16.28
C ASP A 11 27.96 1.73 -16.32
N TRP A 12 27.58 2.57 -15.37
CA TRP A 12 26.24 3.16 -15.26
C TRP A 12 25.90 4.01 -16.48
N GLU A 13 26.92 4.55 -17.14
CA GLU A 13 26.81 5.32 -18.39
C GLU A 13 26.58 4.42 -19.63
N ALA A 14 27.00 3.15 -19.56
CA ALA A 14 26.78 2.17 -20.64
C ALA A 14 25.40 1.48 -20.57
N MET A 15 24.61 1.73 -19.51
CA MET A 15 23.25 1.20 -19.43
C MET A 15 22.35 1.90 -20.44
N THR A 16 21.68 1.10 -21.28
CA THR A 16 20.73 1.62 -22.27
C THR A 16 19.60 2.39 -21.57
N THR A 17 19.00 3.37 -22.25
CA THR A 17 17.91 4.18 -21.67
C THR A 17 16.74 3.32 -21.18
N ASN A 18 16.43 2.22 -21.88
CA ASN A 18 15.38 1.28 -21.46
C ASN A 18 15.72 0.55 -20.16
N ASP A 19 17.00 0.19 -19.96
CA ASP A 19 17.45 -0.47 -18.73
C ASP A 19 17.31 0.51 -17.54
N TRP A 20 17.62 1.80 -17.74
CA TRP A 20 17.41 2.85 -16.75
C TRP A 20 15.93 3.02 -16.37
N VAL A 21 15.03 2.99 -17.35
CA VAL A 21 13.59 3.07 -17.10
C VAL A 21 13.11 1.88 -16.27
N GLY A 22 13.56 0.67 -16.59
CA GLY A 22 13.25 -0.53 -15.80
C GLY A 22 13.75 -0.45 -14.36
N THR A 23 15.00 -0.01 -14.16
CA THR A 23 15.58 0.15 -12.83
C THR A 23 14.88 1.25 -12.02
N ILE A 24 14.55 2.39 -12.64
CA ILE A 24 13.81 3.45 -11.93
C ILE A 24 12.40 2.97 -11.56
N LEU A 25 11.70 2.32 -12.49
CA LEU A 25 10.35 1.81 -12.25
C LEU A 25 10.33 0.81 -11.08
N THR A 26 11.28 -0.13 -11.04
CA THR A 26 11.38 -1.12 -9.96
C THR A 26 11.69 -0.46 -8.61
N VAL A 27 12.58 0.54 -8.57
CA VAL A 27 12.87 1.32 -7.36
C VAL A 27 11.62 2.08 -6.88
N VAL A 28 10.87 2.70 -7.79
CA VAL A 28 9.63 3.41 -7.45
C VAL A 28 8.58 2.45 -6.88
N ILE A 29 8.35 1.30 -7.52
CA ILE A 29 7.38 0.30 -7.03
C ILE A 29 7.79 -0.22 -5.64
N PHE A 30 9.09 -0.48 -5.44
CA PHE A 30 9.60 -0.90 -4.13
C PHE A 30 9.33 0.15 -3.05
N LEU A 31 9.60 1.43 -3.32
CA LEU A 31 9.29 2.52 -2.38
C LEU A 31 7.79 2.64 -2.13
N LEU A 32 6.94 2.51 -3.15
CA LEU A 32 5.49 2.50 -2.98
C LEU A 32 5.03 1.37 -2.07
N MET A 33 5.58 0.17 -2.22
CA MET A 33 5.27 -0.97 -1.36
C MET A 33 5.70 -0.72 0.10
N VAL A 34 6.88 -0.13 0.32
CA VAL A 34 7.36 0.24 1.66
C VAL A 34 6.46 1.32 2.27
N VAL A 35 6.10 2.35 1.52
CA VAL A 35 5.20 3.41 1.98
C VAL A 35 3.82 2.84 2.32
N ALA A 36 3.26 1.99 1.46
CA ALA A 36 1.99 1.32 1.72
C ALA A 36 2.07 0.44 2.98
N TYR A 37 3.13 -0.34 3.13
CA TYR A 37 3.37 -1.16 4.32
C TYR A 37 3.42 -0.31 5.59
N VAL A 38 4.20 0.78 5.60
CA VAL A 38 4.31 1.69 6.75
C VAL A 38 3.00 2.43 7.01
N TYR A 39 2.27 2.81 5.97
CA TYR A 39 0.99 3.51 6.09
C TYR A 39 -0.12 2.60 6.65
N VAL A 40 -0.21 1.36 6.19
CA VAL A 40 -1.17 0.36 6.68
C VAL A 40 -0.83 -0.06 8.11
N LEU A 41 0.46 -0.24 8.43
CA LEU A 41 0.88 -0.64 9.78
C LEU A 41 0.99 0.53 10.76
N ARG A 42 0.84 1.78 10.30
CA ARG A 42 0.84 2.94 11.19
C ARG A 42 -0.41 2.90 12.06
N PRO A 43 -0.27 2.84 13.40
CA PRO A 43 -1.41 2.71 14.32
C PRO A 43 -2.43 3.85 14.19
N LYS A 44 -1.96 5.05 13.82
CA LYS A 44 -2.79 6.24 13.64
C LYS A 44 -3.79 6.14 12.47
N ASN A 45 -3.59 5.20 11.54
CA ASN A 45 -4.51 4.94 10.44
C ASN A 45 -5.45 3.76 10.72
N LYS A 46 -5.13 2.93 11.73
CA LYS A 46 -5.91 1.75 12.10
C LYS A 46 -7.29 2.15 12.65
N ASP A 47 -7.36 3.17 13.50
CA ASP A 47 -8.65 3.66 14.04
C ASP A 47 -9.64 4.07 12.95
N LYS A 48 -9.15 4.71 11.87
CA LYS A 48 -9.99 5.08 10.71
C LYS A 48 -10.41 3.88 9.86
N LEU A 49 -9.57 2.87 9.74
CA LEU A 49 -9.87 1.64 9.00
C LEU A 49 -10.84 0.73 9.78
N GLU A 50 -10.72 0.71 11.11
CA GLU A 50 -11.62 -0.03 12.01
C GLU A 50 -12.98 0.65 12.17
N ALA A 51 -13.05 1.99 12.09
CA ALA A 51 -14.31 2.72 12.14
C ALA A 51 -15.30 2.39 11.00
N HIS A 52 -14.82 1.86 9.87
CA HIS A 52 -15.68 1.47 8.74
C HIS A 52 -16.02 -0.03 8.72
N LYS A 53 -15.60 -0.79 9.75
CA LYS A 53 -15.81 -2.24 9.82
C LYS A 53 -17.27 -2.63 10.12
N HIS A 54 -18.02 -1.75 10.78
CA HIS A 54 -19.36 -2.07 11.31
C HIS A 54 -20.54 -1.56 10.46
N ILE A 55 -20.29 -0.88 9.35
CA ILE A 55 -21.35 -0.24 8.55
C ILE A 55 -22.47 -1.20 8.10
N PRO A 56 -22.21 -2.44 7.60
CA PRO A 56 -23.31 -3.31 7.19
C PRO A 56 -24.00 -4.08 8.34
N MET A 57 -23.53 -3.95 9.60
CA MET A 57 -24.15 -4.60 10.77
C MET A 57 -25.02 -3.64 11.59
N ASP A 58 -24.84 -2.33 11.43
CA ASP A 58 -25.59 -1.31 12.19
C ASP A 58 -26.88 -0.85 11.48
N ASP A 59 -27.05 -1.17 10.19
CA ASP A 59 -28.25 -0.81 9.41
C ASP A 59 -29.45 -1.77 9.63
N ASP A 60 -29.25 -2.91 10.32
CA ASP A 60 -30.32 -3.88 10.61
C ASP A 60 -31.04 -3.62 11.97
N GLU A 61 -30.60 -2.63 12.76
CA GLU A 61 -31.29 -2.24 14.01
C GLU A 61 -32.31 -1.11 13.85
N SER A 62 -32.48 -0.56 12.63
CA SER A 62 -33.40 0.57 12.38
C SER A 62 -34.58 0.26 11.46
N ILE A 63 -34.89 -1.02 11.18
CA ILE A 63 -36.21 -1.39 10.64
C ILE A 63 -37.24 -1.29 11.77
N GLU A 64 -37.66 -0.04 11.99
CA GLU A 64 -39.00 0.42 12.34
C GLU A 64 -39.90 -0.66 12.97
N SER A 65 -39.95 -0.65 14.30
CA SER A 65 -40.97 -1.29 15.14
C SER A 65 -42.38 -0.86 14.72
N GLY A 66 -42.93 -1.53 13.70
CA GLY A 66 -44.30 -1.40 13.23
C GLY A 66 -45.23 -2.43 13.88
N ASP A 67 -45.29 -2.48 15.22
CA ASP A 67 -46.38 -3.16 15.94
C ASP A 67 -47.34 -2.11 16.53
N LYS A 68 -48.29 -1.65 15.70
CA LYS A 68 -49.52 -1.02 16.19
C LYS A 68 -50.51 -2.14 16.49
N ASN A 69 -50.37 -2.74 17.67
CA ASN A 69 -51.37 -3.64 18.23
C ASN A 69 -52.63 -2.85 18.65
N GLY A 70 -53.79 -3.42 18.34
CA GLY A 70 -55.10 -2.88 18.62
C GLY A 70 -55.50 -2.94 20.09
N GLY A 71 -56.41 -2.04 20.46
CA GLY A 71 -57.10 -1.94 21.74
C GLY A 71 -58.16 -0.85 21.67
#